data_AF-A0AAW0EVR2-F1
#
_entry.id   AF-A0AAW0EVR2-F1
#
_cell.length_a   1.000
_cell.length_b   1.000
_cell.length_c   1.000
_cell.angle_alpha   90.00
_cell.angle_beta   90.00
_cell.angle_gamma   90.00
#
_symmetry.space_group_name_H-M   'P 1'
#
loop_
_entity.id
_entity.type
_entity.pdbx_description
1 polymer ?
#
loop_
_entity_poly.entity_id
_entity_poly.type
_entity_poly.pdbx_seq_one_letter_code
_entity_poly.pdbx_strand_id
1 'polypeptide(L)'
;MLRCVTRALRYEFKDVKSKTILEKLRRTKLQQGTHPSDVDMAELARESGLAPPRGVNVQDFIQEKEAVIGMLQEQRLRRISRREAFLEWQAGQREKGAAHRLVRQSRKAEKYKRRHYHTMSGRMLPISPCAPELPPESDAARPAPKSCASVTEFLRGGPDAGRHAIHLSMVKR
;
A
#
# COMPACT_ATOMS: atom_id res chain seq x y z
N MET A 1 -21.94 -47.47 -6.23
CA MET A 1 -21.45 -46.39 -7.13
C MET A 1 -22.62 -45.77 -7.90
N LEU A 2 -23.46 -44.95 -7.26
CA LEU A 2 -24.70 -44.41 -7.86
C LEU A 2 -24.91 -42.89 -7.65
N ARG A 3 -23.93 -42.18 -7.08
CA ARG A 3 -24.09 -40.75 -6.71
C ARG A 3 -23.71 -39.75 -7.79
N CYS A 4 -23.13 -40.19 -8.93
CA CYS A 4 -22.69 -39.27 -10.00
C CYS A 4 -23.76 -39.06 -11.09
N VAL A 5 -24.71 -39.98 -11.26
CA VAL A 5 -25.70 -39.93 -12.35
C VAL A 5 -26.80 -38.89 -12.08
N THR A 6 -27.16 -38.67 -10.81
CA THR A 6 -28.25 -37.77 -10.43
C THR A 6 -27.92 -36.29 -10.54
N ARG A 7 -26.62 -35.93 -10.65
CA ARG A 7 -26.20 -34.53 -10.80
C ARG A 7 -26.28 -34.03 -12.25
N ALA A 8 -26.32 -34.94 -13.23
CA ALA A 8 -26.43 -34.61 -14.66
C ALA A 8 -27.85 -34.23 -15.09
N LEU A 9 -28.88 -34.69 -14.36
CA LEU A 9 -30.29 -34.56 -14.78
C LEU A 9 -31.01 -33.32 -14.23
N ARG A 10 -30.33 -32.41 -13.53
CA ARG A 10 -30.95 -31.23 -12.89
C ARG A 10 -30.23 -29.91 -13.16
N TYR A 11 -29.63 -29.76 -14.33
CA TYR A 11 -29.19 -28.44 -14.78
C TYR A 11 -30.39 -27.68 -15.37
N GLU A 12 -31.32 -27.27 -14.52
CA GLU A 12 -32.31 -26.27 -14.91
C GLU A 12 -31.56 -24.94 -15.10
N PHE A 13 -31.60 -24.39 -16.31
CA PHE A 13 -31.01 -23.08 -16.64
C PHE A 13 -31.74 -21.97 -15.87
N LYS A 14 -31.33 -21.71 -14.63
CA LYS A 14 -31.97 -20.73 -13.74
C LYS A 14 -31.54 -19.29 -14.02
N ASP A 15 -30.41 -19.07 -14.67
CA ASP A 15 -29.92 -17.73 -15.03
C ASP A 15 -30.55 -17.21 -16.34
N VAL A 16 -30.94 -15.94 -16.35
CA VAL A 16 -31.46 -15.25 -17.55
C VAL A 16 -30.40 -15.23 -18.65
N LYS A 17 -29.12 -15.04 -18.30
CA LYS A 17 -28.03 -15.01 -19.29
C LYS A 17 -27.88 -16.35 -20.00
N SER A 18 -27.90 -17.46 -19.26
CA SER A 18 -27.77 -18.79 -19.84
C SER A 18 -28.95 -19.14 -20.77
N LYS A 19 -30.17 -18.74 -20.41
CA LYS A 19 -31.34 -18.85 -21.31
C LYS A 19 -31.15 -18.06 -22.61
N THR A 20 -30.68 -16.82 -22.54
CA THR A 20 -30.46 -16.00 -23.76
C THR A 20 -29.40 -16.58 -24.68
N ILE A 21 -28.36 -17.22 -24.13
CA ILE A 21 -27.31 -17.87 -24.91
C ILE A 21 -27.88 -19.10 -25.64
N LEU A 22 -28.65 -19.92 -24.94
CA LEU A 22 -29.29 -21.11 -25.53
C LEU A 22 -30.30 -20.75 -26.61
N GLU A 23 -31.13 -19.73 -26.39
CA GLU A 23 -32.07 -19.28 -27.41
C GLU A 23 -31.38 -18.78 -28.67
N LYS A 24 -30.27 -18.04 -28.54
CA LYS A 24 -29.49 -17.60 -29.70
C LYS A 24 -28.96 -18.79 -30.48
N LEU A 25 -28.36 -19.75 -29.81
CA LEU A 25 -27.84 -20.97 -30.45
C LEU A 25 -28.95 -21.79 -31.11
N ARG A 26 -30.10 -21.94 -30.46
CA ARG A 26 -31.27 -22.57 -31.04
C ARG A 26 -31.71 -21.88 -32.32
N ARG A 27 -31.81 -20.54 -32.32
CA ARG A 27 -32.18 -19.77 -33.52
C ARG A 27 -31.15 -19.95 -34.64
N THR A 28 -29.86 -20.00 -34.31
CA THR A 28 -28.80 -20.26 -35.29
C THR A 28 -28.93 -21.64 -35.93
N LYS A 29 -29.20 -22.70 -35.15
CA LYS A 29 -29.39 -24.06 -35.69
C LYS A 29 -30.64 -24.18 -36.56
N LEU A 30 -31.74 -23.51 -36.16
CA LEU A 30 -32.94 -23.42 -36.99
C LEU A 30 -32.67 -22.69 -38.32
N GLN A 31 -31.88 -21.62 -38.29
CA GLN A 31 -31.45 -20.92 -39.51
C GLN A 31 -30.53 -21.75 -40.40
N GLN A 32 -29.78 -22.70 -39.81
CA GLN A 32 -28.96 -23.67 -40.53
C GLN A 32 -29.77 -24.83 -41.13
N GLY A 33 -31.11 -24.80 -41.01
CA GLY A 33 -32.01 -25.81 -41.58
C GLY A 33 -32.22 -27.03 -40.69
N THR A 34 -31.80 -27.00 -39.42
CA THR A 34 -32.12 -28.08 -38.47
C THR A 34 -33.60 -28.04 -38.10
N HIS A 35 -34.28 -29.18 -38.15
CA HIS A 35 -35.70 -29.26 -37.80
C HIS A 35 -35.91 -29.02 -36.29
N PRO A 36 -36.95 -28.29 -35.86
CA PRO A 36 -37.15 -27.91 -34.45
C PRO A 36 -37.27 -29.08 -33.46
N SER A 37 -37.65 -30.28 -33.90
CA SER A 37 -37.68 -31.48 -33.05
C SER A 37 -36.30 -32.09 -32.80
N ASP A 38 -35.34 -31.80 -33.67
CA ASP A 38 -34.00 -32.42 -33.64
C ASP A 38 -33.04 -31.58 -32.80
N VAL A 39 -33.50 -30.42 -32.32
CA VAL A 39 -32.74 -29.54 -31.46
C VAL A 39 -32.79 -30.05 -30.02
N ASP A 40 -31.81 -30.86 -29.64
CA ASP A 40 -31.62 -31.27 -28.25
C ASP A 40 -31.04 -30.10 -27.42
N MET A 41 -31.84 -29.59 -26.48
CA MET A 41 -31.42 -28.54 -25.55
C MET A 41 -30.23 -28.95 -24.68
N ALA A 42 -30.08 -30.24 -24.37
CA ALA A 42 -28.95 -30.76 -23.62
C ALA A 42 -27.66 -30.81 -24.47
N GLU A 43 -27.77 -30.90 -25.80
CA GLU A 43 -26.63 -30.76 -26.71
C GLU A 43 -26.22 -29.31 -26.87
N LEU A 44 -27.18 -28.41 -27.09
CA LEU A 44 -26.90 -26.97 -27.17
C LEU A 44 -26.22 -26.44 -25.92
N ALA A 45 -26.64 -26.90 -24.74
CA ALA A 45 -26.01 -26.51 -23.49
C ALA A 45 -24.58 -27.01 -23.34
N ARG A 46 -24.26 -28.17 -23.91
CA ARG A 46 -22.89 -28.69 -23.95
C ARG A 46 -22.04 -27.92 -24.95
N GLU A 47 -22.57 -27.66 -26.14
CA GLU A 47 -21.91 -26.83 -27.16
C GLU A 47 -21.60 -25.42 -26.64
N SER A 48 -22.49 -24.85 -25.83
CA SER A 48 -22.31 -23.52 -25.24
C SER A 48 -21.43 -23.48 -23.98
N GLY A 49 -20.90 -24.63 -23.53
CA GLY A 49 -20.13 -24.76 -22.28
C GLY A 49 -20.95 -24.52 -21.01
N LEU A 50 -22.28 -24.56 -21.07
CA LEU A 50 -23.17 -24.41 -19.91
C LEU A 50 -23.40 -25.74 -19.18
N ALA A 51 -23.34 -26.85 -19.90
CA ALA A 51 -23.42 -28.20 -19.36
C ALA A 51 -22.08 -28.93 -19.56
N PRO A 52 -21.67 -29.80 -18.61
CA PRO A 52 -20.44 -30.56 -18.73
C PRO A 52 -20.49 -31.53 -19.94
N PRO A 53 -19.35 -31.76 -20.63
CA PRO A 53 -19.25 -32.72 -21.73
C PRO A 53 -19.67 -34.13 -21.31
N ARG A 54 -20.19 -34.94 -22.25
CA ARG A 54 -20.63 -36.33 -21.99
C ARG A 54 -19.50 -37.29 -21.58
N GLY A 55 -18.24 -36.86 -21.70
CA GLY A 55 -17.08 -37.55 -21.15
C GLY A 55 -15.97 -36.53 -20.96
N VAL A 56 -15.69 -36.15 -19.72
CA VAL A 56 -14.52 -35.36 -19.39
C VAL A 56 -13.40 -36.35 -19.12
N ASN A 57 -12.34 -36.31 -19.92
CA ASN A 57 -11.14 -37.05 -19.60
C ASN A 57 -10.56 -36.48 -18.30
N VAL A 58 -10.28 -37.35 -17.33
CA VAL A 58 -9.72 -36.95 -16.03
C VAL A 58 -8.42 -36.16 -16.23
N GLN A 59 -7.67 -36.49 -17.28
CA GLN A 59 -6.43 -35.80 -17.61
C GLN A 59 -6.65 -34.34 -18.03
N ASP A 60 -7.68 -34.06 -18.83
CA ASP A 60 -8.01 -32.71 -19.29
C ASP A 60 -8.44 -31.84 -18.10
N PHE A 61 -9.22 -32.41 -17.17
CA PHE A 61 -9.61 -31.72 -15.95
C PHE A 61 -8.42 -31.37 -15.04
N ILE A 62 -7.43 -32.27 -14.94
CA ILE A 62 -6.21 -32.01 -14.17
C ILE A 62 -5.41 -30.87 -14.82
N GLN A 63 -5.24 -30.90 -16.15
CA GLN A 63 -4.53 -29.87 -16.89
C GLN A 63 -5.22 -28.49 -16.78
N GLU A 64 -6.54 -28.43 -16.92
CA GLU A 64 -7.30 -27.19 -16.73
C GLU A 64 -7.14 -26.63 -15.31
N LYS A 65 -7.20 -27.49 -14.30
CA LYS A 65 -6.99 -27.10 -12.91
C LYS A 65 -5.58 -26.53 -12.70
N GLU A 66 -4.55 -27.19 -13.23
CA GLU A 66 -3.17 -26.71 -13.16
C GLU A 66 -2.99 -25.37 -13.87
N ALA A 67 -3.58 -25.19 -15.04
CA ALA A 67 -3.57 -23.93 -15.78
C ALA A 67 -4.23 -22.80 -14.99
N VAL A 68 -5.39 -23.05 -14.36
CA VAL A 68 -6.09 -22.06 -13.51
C VAL A 68 -5.24 -21.70 -12.28
N ILE A 69 -4.61 -22.68 -11.64
CA ILE A 69 -3.72 -22.42 -10.50
C ILE A 69 -2.51 -21.57 -10.95
N GLY A 70 -1.89 -21.91 -12.08
CA GLY A 70 -0.78 -21.16 -12.65
C GLY A 70 -1.17 -19.70 -12.94
N MET A 71 -2.33 -19.49 -13.57
CA MET A 71 -2.86 -18.15 -13.82
C MET A 71 -3.06 -17.34 -12.53
N LEU A 72 -3.61 -17.96 -11.48
CA LEU A 72 -3.82 -17.28 -10.20
C LEU A 72 -2.50 -16.90 -9.52
N GLN A 73 -1.51 -17.80 -9.58
CA GLN A 73 -0.16 -17.51 -9.07
C GLN A 73 0.48 -16.36 -9.83
N GLU A 74 0.40 -16.36 -11.16
CA GLU A 74 0.94 -15.28 -11.98
C GLU A 74 0.26 -13.94 -11.66
N GLN A 75 -1.07 -13.92 -11.55
CA GLN A 75 -1.80 -12.71 -11.16
C GLN A 75 -1.38 -12.22 -9.78
N ARG A 76 -1.16 -13.12 -8.82
CA ARG A 76 -0.66 -12.77 -7.49
C ARG A 76 0.73 -12.12 -7.57
N LEU A 77 1.65 -12.71 -8.32
CA LEU A 77 3.00 -12.17 -8.52
C LEU A 77 2.95 -10.80 -9.19
N ARG A 78 2.13 -10.63 -10.24
CA ARG A 78 1.91 -9.33 -10.90
C ARG A 78 1.35 -8.26 -9.95
N ARG A 79 0.50 -8.64 -8.99
CA ARG A 79 -0.01 -7.69 -7.97
C ARG A 79 1.08 -7.29 -6.99
N ILE A 80 1.91 -8.25 -6.56
CA ILE A 80 3.03 -8.01 -5.65
C ILE A 80 4.05 -7.09 -6.31
N SER A 81 4.49 -7.39 -7.54
CA SER A 81 5.49 -6.58 -8.25
C SER A 81 5.03 -5.15 -8.49
N ARG A 82 3.76 -4.94 -8.85
CA ARG A 82 3.17 -3.59 -8.97
C ARG A 82 3.18 -2.85 -7.64
N ARG A 83 2.88 -3.54 -6.54
CA ARG A 83 2.89 -2.94 -5.21
C ARG A 83 4.31 -2.57 -4.77
N GLU A 84 5.29 -3.42 -5.04
CA GLU A 84 6.70 -3.16 -4.74
C GLU A 84 7.20 -1.94 -5.53
N ALA A 85 6.95 -1.90 -6.84
CA ALA A 85 7.30 -0.75 -7.68
C ALA A 85 6.64 0.55 -7.19
N PHE A 86 5.38 0.49 -6.74
CA PHE A 86 4.69 1.66 -6.17
C PHE A 86 5.34 2.14 -4.86
N LEU A 87 5.73 1.20 -3.98
CA LEU A 87 6.38 1.54 -2.72
C LEU A 87 7.77 2.13 -2.94
N GLU A 88 8.55 1.59 -3.88
CA GLU A 88 9.84 2.16 -4.28
C GLU A 88 9.68 3.58 -4.83
N TRP A 89 8.69 3.80 -5.71
CA TRP A 89 8.39 5.13 -6.22
C TRP A 89 8.02 6.10 -5.09
N GLN A 90 7.18 5.65 -4.14
CA GLN A 90 6.78 6.46 -2.99
C GLN A 90 7.97 6.79 -2.07
N ALA A 91 8.86 5.83 -1.83
CA ALA A 91 10.10 6.05 -1.09
C ALA A 91 10.97 7.10 -1.78
N GLY A 92 11.17 6.99 -3.09
CA GLY A 92 11.90 7.99 -3.88
C GLY A 92 11.30 9.40 -3.83
N GLN A 93 9.96 9.53 -3.78
CA GLN A 93 9.33 10.84 -3.57
C GLN A 93 9.60 11.41 -2.16
N ARG A 94 9.55 10.57 -1.12
CA ARG A 94 9.86 10.98 0.26
C ARG A 94 11.32 11.43 0.39
N GLU A 95 12.24 10.71 -0.24
CA GLU A 95 13.67 11.05 -0.28
C GLU A 95 13.91 12.38 -0.99
N LYS A 96 13.32 12.59 -2.17
CA LYS A 96 13.37 13.88 -2.88
C LYS A 96 12.87 15.03 -2.01
N GLY A 97 11.74 14.83 -1.33
CA GLY A 97 11.18 15.82 -0.41
C GLY A 97 12.09 16.10 0.80
N ALA A 98 12.68 15.06 1.38
CA ALA A 98 13.61 15.19 2.50
C ALA A 98 14.90 15.93 2.09
N ALA A 99 15.50 15.54 0.97
CA ALA A 99 16.69 16.20 0.42
C ALA A 99 16.43 17.69 0.17
N HIS A 100 15.28 18.04 -0.41
CA HIS A 100 14.94 19.45 -0.64
C HIS A 100 14.75 20.25 0.66
N ARG A 101 14.18 19.63 1.71
CA ARG A 101 14.09 20.27 3.04
C ARG A 101 15.48 20.54 3.63
N LEU A 102 16.40 19.57 3.53
CA LEU A 102 17.78 19.73 4.00
C LEU A 102 18.51 20.85 3.26
N VAL A 103 18.36 20.92 1.93
CA VAL A 103 18.96 22.00 1.11
C VAL A 103 18.40 23.38 1.52
N ARG A 104 17.10 23.49 1.79
CA ARG A 104 16.51 24.75 2.27
C ARG A 104 17.03 25.11 3.65
N GLN A 105 17.15 24.13 4.55
CA GLN A 105 17.69 24.34 5.89
C GLN A 105 19.16 24.80 5.83
N SER A 106 20.00 24.17 5.00
CA SER A 106 21.42 24.54 4.86
C SER A 106 21.57 25.96 4.32
N ARG A 107 20.81 26.34 3.28
CA ARG A 107 20.79 27.71 2.74
C ARG A 107 20.32 28.73 3.78
N LYS A 108 19.30 28.40 4.58
CA LYS A 108 18.82 29.28 5.66
C LYS A 108 19.89 29.46 6.73
N ALA A 109 20.56 28.37 7.13
CA ALA A 109 21.66 28.41 8.10
C ALA A 109 22.84 29.23 7.60
N GLU A 110 23.21 29.09 6.32
CA GLU A 110 24.28 29.87 5.70
C GLU A 110 23.92 31.37 5.63
N LYS A 111 22.69 31.69 5.20
CA LYS A 111 22.19 33.07 5.19
C LYS A 111 22.19 33.69 6.59
N TYR A 112 21.80 32.92 7.60
CA TYR A 112 21.86 33.35 8.99
C TYR A 112 23.30 33.62 9.42
N LYS A 113 24.23 32.69 9.19
CA LYS A 113 25.66 32.88 9.50
C LYS A 113 26.21 34.15 8.87
N ARG A 114 26.03 34.34 7.56
CA ARG A 114 26.47 35.55 6.84
C ARG A 114 25.93 36.81 7.51
N ARG A 115 24.61 36.89 7.75
CA ARG A 115 23.99 38.06 8.39
C ARG A 115 24.51 38.27 9.81
N HIS A 116 24.57 37.21 10.61
CA HIS A 116 24.99 37.26 12.01
C HIS A 116 26.45 37.73 12.15
N TYR A 117 27.36 37.21 11.33
CA TYR A 117 28.75 37.68 11.32
C TYR A 117 28.88 39.14 10.89
N HIS A 118 28.09 39.60 9.90
CA HIS A 118 28.07 41.02 9.53
C HIS A 118 27.42 41.93 10.59
N THR A 119 26.46 41.44 11.39
CA THR A 119 25.87 42.22 12.50
C THR A 119 26.74 42.21 13.75
N MET A 120 27.61 41.20 13.93
CA MET A 120 28.51 41.08 15.09
C MET A 120 29.86 41.79 14.87
N SER A 121 30.17 42.24 13.65
CA SER A 121 31.46 42.88 13.30
C SER A 121 31.77 44.20 14.03
N GLY A 122 30.91 44.66 14.95
CA GLY A 122 31.14 45.83 15.81
C GLY A 122 31.23 45.53 17.31
N ARG A 123 31.10 44.27 17.75
CA ARG A 123 31.35 43.87 19.15
C ARG A 123 32.51 42.89 19.18
N MET A 124 33.73 43.41 19.32
CA MET A 124 34.81 42.61 19.88
C MET A 124 34.36 42.19 21.28
N LEU A 125 34.15 40.90 21.48
CA LEU A 125 34.02 40.39 22.84
C LEU A 125 35.41 40.57 23.48
N PRO A 126 35.54 41.36 24.57
CA PRO A 126 36.81 41.47 25.25
C PRO A 126 37.18 40.06 25.73
N ILE A 127 38.29 39.53 25.20
CA ILE A 127 38.93 38.35 25.77
C ILE A 127 39.52 38.84 27.10
N SER A 128 38.75 38.74 28.17
CA SER A 128 39.28 38.94 29.51
C SER A 128 40.35 37.88 29.72
N PRO A 129 41.59 38.23 30.07
CA PRO A 129 42.56 37.24 30.51
C PRO A 129 41.97 36.53 31.73
N CYS A 130 41.84 35.21 31.61
CA CYS A 130 41.49 34.34 32.71
C CYS A 130 42.64 34.42 33.73
N ALA A 131 42.38 35.05 34.87
CA ALA A 131 43.22 34.97 36.07
C ALA A 131 42.60 33.94 37.03
N PRO A 132 43.44 33.23 37.81
CA PRO A 132 43.08 31.93 38.38
C PRO A 132 42.16 32.04 39.61
N GLU A 133 41.41 30.95 39.79
CA GLU A 133 40.51 30.50 40.87
C GLU A 133 40.37 31.32 42.15
N LEU A 134 39.11 31.51 42.59
CA LEU A 134 38.62 31.38 43.98
C LEU A 134 37.07 31.17 43.98
N PRO A 135 36.49 30.46 44.97
CA PRO A 135 35.16 29.81 44.93
C PRO A 135 33.99 30.76 45.33
N PRO A 136 32.71 30.31 45.21
CA PRO A 136 31.58 31.14 44.79
C PRO A 136 30.81 31.78 45.95
N GLU A 137 30.40 33.03 45.79
CA GLU A 137 29.38 33.68 46.62
C GLU A 137 28.32 34.34 45.73
N SER A 138 27.14 33.74 45.82
CA SER A 138 25.77 34.25 45.70
C SER A 138 25.45 35.56 44.92
N ASP A 139 24.44 35.40 44.05
CA ASP A 139 23.41 36.36 43.67
C ASP A 139 23.75 37.58 42.80
N ALA A 140 23.46 37.46 41.49
CA ALA A 140 22.56 38.39 40.82
C ALA A 140 22.13 37.90 39.42
N ALA A 141 20.83 37.96 39.18
CA ALA A 141 20.12 37.53 37.99
C ALA A 141 20.71 38.03 36.65
N ARG A 142 20.99 37.09 35.75
CA ARG A 142 21.00 37.32 34.30
C ARG A 142 20.09 36.28 33.63
N PRO A 143 19.17 36.68 32.73
CA PRO A 143 18.37 35.72 32.00
C PRO A 143 19.30 34.96 31.04
N ALA A 144 19.49 33.67 31.32
CA ALA A 144 20.22 32.76 30.45
C ALA A 144 19.57 32.75 29.05
N PRO A 145 20.35 32.76 27.96
CA PRO A 145 19.79 32.44 26.66
C PRO A 145 19.24 31.01 26.73
N LYS A 146 17.95 30.85 26.42
CA LYS A 146 17.28 29.55 26.36
C LYS A 146 18.14 28.60 25.55
N SER A 147 18.78 27.66 26.23
CA SER A 147 19.53 26.59 25.59
C SER A 147 18.57 25.87 24.64
N CYS A 148 19.02 25.64 23.41
CA CYS A 148 18.34 24.74 22.50
C CYS A 148 18.30 23.37 23.18
N ALA A 149 17.13 23.00 23.70
CA ALA A 149 16.88 21.66 24.20
C ALA A 149 17.20 20.66 23.08
N SER A 150 18.22 19.85 23.31
CA SER A 150 18.61 18.76 22.44
C SER A 150 17.44 17.77 22.37
N VAL A 151 16.93 17.53 21.16
CA VAL A 151 15.82 16.62 20.83
C VAL A 151 16.28 15.15 20.94
N THR A 152 16.93 14.80 22.05
CA THR A 152 17.39 13.45 22.38
C THR A 152 17.23 13.12 23.87
N GLU A 153 16.71 14.03 24.68
CA GLU A 153 16.57 13.83 26.13
C GLU A 153 15.55 12.72 26.47
N PHE A 154 14.61 12.44 25.57
CA PHE A 154 13.66 11.31 25.68
C PHE A 154 14.28 9.92 25.45
N LEU A 155 15.55 9.83 25.04
CA LEU A 155 16.27 8.56 24.91
C LEU A 155 17.12 8.21 26.15
N ARG A 156 17.25 9.14 27.10
CA ARG A 156 17.99 8.88 28.34
C ARG A 156 17.00 8.32 29.37
N GLY A 157 16.80 7.00 29.31
CA GLY A 157 16.07 6.26 30.34
C GLY A 157 16.74 6.44 31.70
N GLY A 158 16.19 7.36 32.50
CA GLY A 158 16.42 7.49 33.94
C GLY A 158 15.24 6.89 34.73
N PRO A 159 15.45 6.53 36.00
CA PRO A 159 14.58 5.61 36.75
C PRO A 159 13.24 6.21 37.23
N ASP A 160 12.92 7.46 36.92
CA ASP A 160 11.64 8.07 37.32
C ASP A 160 10.58 7.95 36.21
N ALA A 161 10.14 6.71 36.03
CA ALA A 161 8.90 6.40 35.33
C ALA A 161 7.71 6.88 36.19
N GLY A 162 7.24 8.10 35.95
CA GLY A 162 6.02 8.54 36.62
C GLY A 162 5.59 9.96 36.30
N ARG A 163 4.49 10.07 35.56
CA ARG A 163 3.57 11.24 35.50
C ARG A 163 3.89 12.36 34.53
N HIS A 164 3.84 12.09 33.23
CA HIS A 164 3.38 13.12 32.28
C HIS A 164 2.30 12.53 31.37
N ALA A 165 1.04 12.81 31.73
CA ALA A 165 -0.11 12.51 30.89
C ALA A 165 -0.05 13.40 29.64
N ILE A 166 0.03 12.79 28.47
CA ILE A 166 0.03 13.47 27.17
C ILE A 166 -1.43 13.87 26.87
N HIS A 167 -1.78 15.14 27.04
CA HIS A 167 -3.06 15.68 26.58
C HIS A 167 -2.96 16.04 25.10
N LEU A 168 -3.46 15.18 24.21
CA LEU A 168 -3.57 15.46 22.78
C LEU A 168 -4.88 16.22 22.51
N SER A 169 -4.80 17.53 22.27
CA SER A 169 -5.91 18.27 21.66
C SER A 169 -5.84 18.14 20.14
N MET A 170 -6.77 17.38 19.58
CA MET A 170 -7.02 17.32 18.13
C MET A 170 -7.78 18.58 17.71
N VAL A 171 -7.09 19.58 17.17
CA VAL A 171 -7.75 20.68 16.46
C VAL A 171 -7.94 20.25 15.00
N LYS A 172 -9.20 19.96 14.64
CA LYS A 172 -9.65 19.93 13.26
C LYS A 172 -9.76 21.36 12.74
N ARG A 173 -9.09 21.65 11.63
CA ARG A 173 -9.65 22.36 10.46
C ARG A 173 -8.70 22.22 9.28
#